data_AF-A0A429EQT4-F1
#
_entry.id   AF-A0A429EQT4-F1
#
_cell.length_a   1.000
_cell.length_b   1.000
_cell.length_c   1.000
_cell.angle_alpha   90.00
_cell.angle_beta   90.00
_cell.angle_gamma   90.00
#
_symmetry.space_group_name_H-M   'P 1'
#
loop_
_entity.id
_entity.type
_entity.pdbx_description
1 polymer ?
#
loop_
_entity_poly.entity_id
_entity_poly.type
_entity_poly.pdbx_seq_one_letter_code
_entity_poly.pdbx_strand_id
1 'polypeptide(L)'
;MSRMRAKLFCASVVAAIVGTAGAAPAQAAPSSGDRLAWAASPASEAGRVQVQAAPPWGACGRNTDPQKLVRLFTKNRVVDFALRCGGPKHSSSPTWGYRHILWRHRGDFERMAAGTYQNWRDIADLAMSHNTSDPDRSKHSGGKSCYSRVLYLRNIRTNQVVRQQIFKMVVGSNNNIITSYPSGSHC
;
A
#
# COMPACT_ATOMS: atom_id res chain seq x y z
N MET A 1 83.68 -23.72 -2.17
CA MET A 1 82.77 -24.81 -1.76
C MET A 1 81.46 -24.21 -1.27
N SER A 2 80.36 -24.67 -1.87
CA SER A 2 78.98 -24.19 -1.84
C SER A 2 78.31 -24.18 -0.46
N ARG A 3 77.50 -23.14 -0.16
CA ARG A 3 76.16 -23.25 0.48
C ARG A 3 75.31 -22.00 0.15
N MET A 4 74.48 -22.08 -0.90
CA MET A 4 73.36 -21.15 -1.11
C MET A 4 72.23 -21.47 -0.12
N ARG A 5 71.72 -20.45 0.58
CA ARG A 5 70.49 -20.50 1.37
C ARG A 5 69.31 -20.09 0.50
N ALA A 6 68.37 -21.00 0.29
CA ALA A 6 67.05 -20.69 -0.26
C ALA A 6 66.21 -19.95 0.79
N LYS A 7 65.58 -18.84 0.41
CA LYS A 7 64.47 -18.23 1.16
C LYS A 7 63.23 -18.27 0.27
N LEU A 8 62.26 -19.06 0.71
CA LEU A 8 60.90 -19.11 0.18
C LEU A 8 60.26 -17.71 0.26
N PHE A 9 59.71 -17.24 -0.86
CA PHE A 9 58.70 -16.18 -0.84
C PHE A 9 57.31 -16.84 -0.88
N CYS A 10 56.53 -16.64 0.19
CA CYS A 10 55.09 -16.92 0.19
C CYS A 10 54.40 -15.88 -0.68
N ALA A 11 53.74 -16.32 -1.76
CA ALA A 11 52.81 -15.51 -2.52
C ALA A 11 51.39 -15.83 -2.06
N SER A 12 50.79 -14.91 -1.31
CA SER A 12 49.36 -14.94 -0.95
C SER A 12 48.54 -14.48 -2.15
N VAL A 13 47.78 -15.39 -2.77
CA VAL A 13 46.80 -15.06 -3.80
C VAL A 13 45.54 -14.51 -3.11
N VAL A 14 45.34 -13.19 -3.18
CA VAL A 14 44.08 -12.54 -2.81
C VAL A 14 43.15 -12.66 -4.02
N ALA A 15 42.16 -13.56 -3.94
CA ALA A 15 41.08 -13.63 -4.92
C ALA A 15 40.13 -12.44 -4.71
N ALA A 16 40.20 -11.45 -5.59
CA ALA A 16 39.24 -10.36 -5.65
C ALA A 16 37.93 -10.88 -6.28
N ILE A 17 36.90 -11.09 -5.46
CA ILE A 17 35.55 -11.37 -5.93
C ILE A 17 34.95 -10.04 -6.38
N VAL A 18 34.96 -9.80 -7.68
CA VAL A 18 34.22 -8.68 -8.30
C VAL A 18 32.73 -9.05 -8.25
N GLY A 19 32.05 -8.56 -7.22
CA GLY A 19 30.59 -8.61 -7.16
C GLY A 19 30.00 -7.65 -8.19
N THR A 20 29.43 -8.19 -9.27
CA THR A 20 28.59 -7.40 -10.17
C THR A 20 27.30 -7.05 -9.45
N ALA A 21 27.20 -5.80 -9.00
CA ALA A 21 25.93 -5.22 -8.59
C ALA A 21 25.01 -5.18 -9.82
N GLY A 22 24.17 -6.21 -9.97
CA GLY A 22 23.13 -6.23 -10.98
C GLY A 22 22.16 -5.08 -10.70
N ALA A 23 22.19 -4.05 -11.54
CA ALA A 23 21.14 -3.05 -11.58
C ALA A 23 19.81 -3.76 -11.86
N ALA A 24 18.86 -3.63 -10.96
CA ALA A 24 17.49 -4.09 -11.20
C ALA A 24 16.98 -3.41 -12.50
N PRO A 25 16.40 -4.16 -13.44
CA PRO A 25 15.94 -3.56 -14.69
C PRO A 25 14.88 -2.50 -14.39
N ALA A 26 15.09 -1.29 -14.92
CA ALA A 26 14.09 -0.25 -14.93
C ALA A 26 12.84 -0.79 -15.64
N GLN A 27 11.73 -0.90 -14.92
CA GLN A 27 10.47 -1.40 -15.46
C GLN A 27 9.94 -0.39 -16.47
N ALA A 28 9.76 -0.86 -17.72
CA ALA A 28 9.20 -0.06 -18.80
C ALA A 28 7.83 0.51 -18.41
N ALA A 29 7.60 1.77 -18.76
CA ALA A 29 6.29 2.39 -18.56
C ALA A 29 5.22 1.58 -19.34
N PRO A 30 4.05 1.32 -18.74
CA PRO A 30 2.99 0.56 -19.40
C PRO A 30 2.50 1.29 -20.66
N SER A 31 2.24 0.52 -21.71
CA SER A 31 1.72 0.99 -22.99
C SER A 31 0.26 1.43 -22.88
N SER A 32 -0.22 2.28 -23.79
CA SER A 32 -1.62 2.76 -23.82
C SER A 32 -2.67 1.66 -24.03
N GLY A 33 -2.27 0.41 -24.28
CA GLY A 33 -3.12 -0.78 -24.33
C GLY A 33 -3.10 -1.63 -23.04
N ASP A 34 -2.39 -1.21 -22.00
CA ASP A 34 -2.29 -1.98 -20.77
C ASP A 34 -3.50 -1.77 -19.88
N ARG A 35 -4.17 -2.87 -19.57
CA ARG A 35 -5.30 -2.90 -18.65
C ARG A 35 -4.74 -3.02 -17.24
N LEU A 36 -4.66 -1.92 -16.50
CA LEU A 36 -4.03 -1.89 -15.19
C LEU A 36 -5.05 -1.83 -14.06
N ALA A 37 -4.78 -2.57 -12.97
CA ALA A 37 -5.55 -2.47 -11.73
C ALA A 37 -4.69 -2.84 -10.52
N TRP A 38 -4.96 -2.19 -9.39
CA TRP A 38 -4.43 -2.55 -8.08
C TRP A 38 -5.11 -3.81 -7.55
N ALA A 39 -4.31 -4.69 -6.96
CA ALA A 39 -4.73 -5.93 -6.34
C ALA A 39 -3.98 -6.19 -5.04
N ALA A 40 -4.57 -7.00 -4.16
CA ALA A 40 -3.97 -7.35 -2.87
C ALA A 40 -2.89 -8.43 -2.95
N SER A 41 -2.92 -9.26 -3.99
CA SER A 41 -2.01 -10.39 -4.18
C SER A 41 -1.06 -10.16 -5.36
N PRO A 42 0.18 -10.69 -5.28
CA PRO A 42 1.11 -10.71 -6.40
C PRO A 42 0.65 -11.67 -7.51
N ALA A 43 1.35 -11.64 -8.65
CA ALA A 43 1.01 -12.40 -9.87
C ALA A 43 1.02 -13.94 -9.72
N SER A 44 1.69 -14.48 -8.70
CA SER A 44 1.91 -15.91 -8.49
C SER A 44 0.72 -16.66 -7.88
N GLU A 45 -0.28 -15.94 -7.34
CA GLU A 45 -1.55 -16.55 -6.94
C GLU A 45 -2.44 -16.70 -8.18
N ALA A 46 -2.78 -17.95 -8.53
CA ALA A 46 -3.38 -18.40 -9.79
C ALA A 46 -4.82 -17.92 -10.08
N GLY A 47 -5.12 -16.66 -9.81
CA GLY A 47 -6.37 -15.99 -10.15
C GLY A 47 -6.13 -14.81 -11.09
N ARG A 48 -6.97 -14.68 -12.12
CA ARG A 48 -7.07 -13.44 -12.89
C ARG A 48 -7.50 -12.32 -11.93
N VAL A 49 -6.80 -11.19 -11.96
CA VAL A 49 -7.24 -9.98 -11.23
C VAL A 49 -8.59 -9.56 -11.76
N GLN A 50 -9.60 -9.59 -10.88
CA GLN A 50 -10.90 -9.00 -11.16
C GLN A 50 -10.87 -7.55 -10.68
N VAL A 51 -11.18 -6.62 -11.58
CA VAL A 51 -11.40 -5.24 -11.19
C VAL A 51 -12.75 -5.18 -10.50
N GLN A 52 -12.73 -5.13 -9.17
CA GLN A 52 -13.94 -4.99 -8.38
C GLN A 52 -14.14 -3.53 -8.02
N ALA A 53 -15.31 -2.99 -8.39
CA ALA A 53 -15.74 -1.69 -7.90
C ALA A 53 -15.97 -1.77 -6.38
N ALA A 54 -15.58 -0.72 -5.66
CA ALA A 54 -15.94 -0.62 -4.25
C ALA A 54 -17.47 -0.68 -4.10
N PRO A 55 -17.99 -1.34 -3.04
CA PRO A 55 -19.37 -1.16 -2.65
C PRO A 55 -19.70 0.34 -2.51
N PRO A 56 -20.95 0.77 -2.80
CA PRO A 56 -21.30 2.17 -2.66
C PRO A 56 -21.00 2.71 -1.27
N TRP A 57 -20.19 3.78 -1.19
CA TRP A 57 -19.93 4.48 0.06
C TRP A 57 -21.12 5.37 0.43
N GLY A 58 -21.47 5.38 1.71
CA GLY A 58 -22.50 6.26 2.25
C GLY A 58 -22.17 7.73 1.98
N ALA A 59 -23.14 8.48 1.49
CA ALA A 59 -22.95 9.89 1.16
C ALA A 59 -22.51 10.70 2.38
N CYS A 60 -21.46 11.51 2.21
CA CYS A 60 -20.95 12.40 3.25
C CYS A 60 -20.64 13.78 2.67
N GLY A 61 -21.47 14.77 3.01
CA GLY A 61 -21.26 16.17 2.66
C GLY A 61 -20.63 16.96 3.81
N ARG A 62 -20.37 18.26 3.61
CA ARG A 62 -19.78 19.14 4.63
C ARG A 62 -20.64 19.27 5.91
N ASN A 63 -21.97 19.17 5.76
CA ASN A 63 -22.95 19.37 6.85
C ASN A 63 -23.48 18.06 7.45
N THR A 64 -23.03 16.91 6.96
CA THR A 64 -23.43 15.60 7.50
C THR A 64 -22.91 15.41 8.93
N ASP A 65 -23.57 14.61 9.74
CA ASP A 65 -23.05 14.25 11.07
C ASP A 65 -21.64 13.60 10.94
N PRO A 66 -20.61 14.08 11.67
CA PRO A 66 -19.29 13.43 11.70
C PRO A 66 -19.33 11.93 12.03
N GLN A 67 -20.31 11.49 12.81
CA GLN A 67 -20.50 10.10 13.21
C GLN A 67 -21.28 9.26 12.20
N LYS A 68 -21.85 9.85 11.13
CA LYS A 68 -22.54 9.06 10.10
C LYS A 68 -21.59 8.04 9.50
N LEU A 69 -22.01 6.77 9.44
CA LEU A 69 -21.28 5.70 8.79
C LEU A 69 -21.20 5.95 7.27
N VAL A 70 -20.00 5.81 6.72
CA VAL A 70 -19.72 5.84 5.27
C VAL A 70 -19.48 4.43 4.75
N ARG A 71 -18.65 3.66 5.46
CA ARG A 71 -18.31 2.28 5.10
C ARG A 71 -17.88 1.51 6.35
N LEU A 72 -18.25 0.24 6.42
CA LEU A 72 -17.84 -0.68 7.49
C LEU A 72 -16.90 -1.73 6.92
N PHE A 73 -15.72 -1.89 7.53
CA PHE A 73 -14.75 -2.90 7.14
C PHE A 73 -14.63 -3.93 8.26
N THR A 74 -14.99 -5.17 7.98
CA THR A 74 -15.05 -6.22 8.99
C THR A 74 -13.81 -7.11 8.89
N LYS A 75 -13.00 -7.15 9.94
CA LYS A 75 -11.87 -8.06 10.07
C LYS A 75 -12.34 -9.44 10.51
N ASN A 76 -12.21 -10.43 9.62
CA ASN A 76 -12.46 -11.85 9.89
C ASN A 76 -13.79 -12.15 10.61
N ARG A 77 -14.81 -11.30 10.42
CA ARG A 77 -16.11 -11.35 11.11
C ARG A 77 -16.06 -11.15 12.63
N VAL A 78 -14.99 -10.56 13.17
CA VAL A 78 -14.81 -10.34 14.62
C VAL A 78 -14.81 -8.86 14.99
N VAL A 79 -14.13 -8.02 14.22
CA VAL A 79 -13.96 -6.60 14.55
C VAL A 79 -14.39 -5.74 13.38
N ASP A 80 -15.25 -4.75 13.66
CA ASP A 80 -15.68 -3.77 12.69
C ASP A 80 -14.89 -2.47 12.82
N PHE A 81 -14.31 -2.04 11.71
CA PHE A 81 -13.68 -0.74 11.56
C PHE A 81 -14.59 0.19 10.77
N ALA A 82 -15.03 1.27 11.42
CA ALA A 82 -15.99 2.19 10.84
C ALA A 82 -15.27 3.37 10.18
N LEU A 83 -15.39 3.48 8.85
CA LEU A 83 -15.17 4.75 8.19
C LEU A 83 -16.42 5.59 8.37
N ARG A 84 -16.33 6.60 9.22
CA ARG A 84 -17.39 7.60 9.40
C ARG A 84 -17.09 8.83 8.58
N CYS A 85 -18.06 9.71 8.47
CA CYS A 85 -17.90 11.01 7.84
C CYS A 85 -16.65 11.75 8.33
N GLY A 86 -16.38 11.67 9.63
CA GLY A 86 -15.23 12.33 10.22
C GLY A 86 -15.43 13.83 10.37
N GLY A 87 -14.49 14.53 10.99
CA GLY A 87 -14.67 15.94 11.29
C GLY A 87 -13.35 16.66 11.58
N PRO A 88 -13.42 17.92 12.06
CA PRO A 88 -14.63 18.61 12.53
C PRO A 88 -15.65 18.91 11.42
N LYS A 89 -16.93 19.03 11.79
CA LYS A 89 -18.01 19.45 10.88
C LYS A 89 -17.72 20.86 10.36
N HIS A 90 -18.06 21.17 9.11
CA HIS A 90 -17.78 22.46 8.47
C HIS A 90 -16.30 22.85 8.30
N SER A 91 -15.35 21.98 8.69
CA SER A 91 -13.93 22.27 8.57
C SER A 91 -13.43 22.21 7.12
N SER A 92 -12.50 23.10 6.78
CA SER A 92 -11.66 23.00 5.58
C SER A 92 -10.41 22.13 5.81
N SER A 93 -10.13 21.75 7.06
CA SER A 93 -8.99 20.91 7.48
C SER A 93 -9.46 19.80 8.44
N PRO A 94 -10.36 18.90 8.00
CA PRO A 94 -10.80 17.77 8.81
C PRO A 94 -9.61 16.90 9.24
N THR A 95 -9.65 16.38 10.47
CA THR A 95 -8.52 15.69 11.11
C THR A 95 -8.70 14.16 11.17
N TRP A 96 -9.88 13.65 10.84
CA TRP A 96 -10.13 12.20 10.79
C TRP A 96 -11.29 11.82 9.85
N GLY A 97 -11.44 10.51 9.59
CA GLY A 97 -12.52 9.89 8.85
C GLY A 97 -12.51 10.19 7.35
N TYR A 98 -13.65 9.97 6.69
CA TYR A 98 -13.82 10.15 5.25
C TYR A 98 -13.43 11.57 4.79
N ARG A 99 -13.82 12.60 5.54
CA ARG A 99 -13.48 13.99 5.21
C ARG A 99 -11.99 14.25 5.24
N HIS A 100 -11.24 13.65 6.17
CA HIS A 100 -9.79 13.78 6.23
C HIS A 100 -9.12 13.11 5.02
N ILE A 101 -9.56 11.91 4.65
CA ILE A 101 -9.09 11.24 3.43
C ILE A 101 -9.41 12.12 2.21
N LEU A 102 -10.62 12.65 2.11
CA LEU A 102 -11.03 13.51 1.00
C LEU A 102 -10.18 14.78 0.90
N TRP A 103 -9.91 15.43 2.04
CA TRP A 103 -9.15 16.67 2.10
C TRP A 103 -7.66 16.46 1.83
N ARG A 104 -7.04 15.44 2.43
CA ARG A 104 -5.57 15.29 2.42
C ARG A 104 -5.04 14.24 1.46
N HIS A 105 -5.81 13.19 1.20
CA HIS A 105 -5.33 11.98 0.54
C HIS A 105 -6.10 11.59 -0.73
N ARG A 106 -7.18 12.32 -1.06
CA ARG A 106 -7.91 12.11 -2.31
C ARG A 106 -6.97 12.19 -3.51
N GLY A 107 -6.17 13.25 -3.59
CA GLY A 107 -5.21 13.43 -4.67
C GLY A 107 -4.17 12.31 -4.71
N ASP A 108 -3.80 11.73 -3.56
CA ASP A 108 -2.86 10.60 -3.49
C ASP A 108 -3.48 9.35 -4.13
N PHE A 109 -4.74 9.04 -3.81
CA PHE A 109 -5.47 7.93 -4.43
C PHE A 109 -5.81 8.20 -5.89
N GLU A 110 -6.11 9.43 -6.28
CA GLU A 110 -6.32 9.79 -7.69
C GLU A 110 -5.06 9.55 -8.52
N ARG A 111 -3.86 9.84 -7.97
CA ARG A 111 -2.60 9.48 -8.63
C ARG A 111 -2.39 7.97 -8.73
N MET A 112 -2.89 7.18 -7.78
CA MET A 112 -2.85 5.72 -7.89
C MET A 112 -3.86 5.20 -8.92
N ALA A 113 -4.99 5.90 -9.10
CA ALA A 113 -6.04 5.57 -10.06
C ALA A 113 -5.67 5.91 -11.51
N ALA A 114 -4.81 6.90 -11.73
CA ALA A 114 -4.41 7.36 -13.05
C ALA A 114 -3.88 6.21 -13.92
N GLY A 115 -4.48 6.04 -15.10
CA GLY A 115 -4.12 4.97 -16.05
C GLY A 115 -4.59 3.57 -15.64
N THR A 116 -5.40 3.45 -14.58
CA THR A 116 -5.99 2.19 -14.12
C THR A 116 -7.48 2.11 -14.44
N TYR A 117 -8.06 0.93 -14.29
CA TYR A 117 -9.49 0.68 -14.43
C TYR A 117 -10.26 0.91 -13.12
N GLN A 118 -9.64 1.58 -12.16
CA GLN A 118 -10.20 1.86 -10.83
C GLN A 118 -10.25 3.36 -10.60
N ASN A 119 -11.30 3.83 -9.91
CA ASN A 119 -11.33 5.18 -9.38
C ASN A 119 -10.64 5.25 -8.01
N TRP A 120 -10.46 6.46 -7.48
CA TRP A 120 -9.77 6.67 -6.21
C TRP A 120 -10.43 5.95 -5.02
N ARG A 121 -11.77 5.81 -5.01
CA ARG A 121 -12.51 5.10 -3.95
C ARG A 121 -12.32 3.61 -4.05
N ASP A 122 -12.23 3.05 -5.25
CA ASP A 122 -11.98 1.61 -5.43
C ASP A 122 -10.64 1.22 -4.79
N ILE A 123 -9.61 2.03 -5.02
CA ILE A 123 -8.27 1.78 -4.46
C ILE A 123 -8.27 2.01 -2.94
N ALA A 124 -8.96 3.05 -2.46
CA ALA A 124 -9.07 3.31 -1.03
C ALA A 124 -9.83 2.19 -0.29
N ASP A 125 -10.94 1.69 -0.85
CA ASP A 125 -11.71 0.57 -0.29
C ASP A 125 -10.87 -0.71 -0.29
N LEU A 126 -10.19 -1.02 -1.40
CA LEU A 126 -9.27 -2.15 -1.50
C LEU A 126 -8.18 -2.07 -0.41
N ALA A 127 -7.52 -0.92 -0.27
CA ALA A 127 -6.48 -0.70 0.72
C ALA A 127 -6.99 -0.86 2.16
N MET A 128 -8.13 -0.26 2.50
CA MET A 128 -8.71 -0.38 3.85
C MET A 128 -9.19 -1.81 4.12
N SER A 129 -9.93 -2.42 3.19
CA SER A 129 -10.41 -3.79 3.32
C SER A 129 -9.25 -4.75 3.64
N HIS A 130 -8.19 -4.71 2.83
CA HIS A 130 -7.08 -5.63 3.02
C HIS A 130 -6.15 -5.27 4.19
N ASN A 131 -6.01 -3.98 4.55
CA ASN A 131 -5.36 -3.60 5.80
C ASN A 131 -6.13 -4.09 7.03
N THR A 132 -7.45 -4.26 6.93
CA THR A 132 -8.27 -4.75 8.04
C THR A 132 -8.20 -6.28 8.16
N SER A 133 -8.30 -7.01 7.05
CA SER A 133 -8.37 -8.48 7.06
C SER A 133 -7.01 -9.15 7.19
N ASP A 134 -5.99 -8.60 6.52
CA ASP A 134 -4.70 -9.26 6.29
C ASP A 134 -3.57 -8.21 6.14
N PRO A 135 -3.19 -7.50 7.20
CA PRO A 135 -2.09 -6.53 7.14
C PRO A 135 -0.72 -7.22 7.18
N ASP A 136 0.23 -6.76 6.36
CA ASP A 136 1.64 -7.20 6.44
C ASP A 136 2.29 -6.77 7.75
N ARG A 137 1.91 -5.57 8.24
CA ARG A 137 2.41 -4.98 9.49
C ARG A 137 1.29 -4.29 10.25
N SER A 138 1.31 -4.44 11.57
CA SER A 138 0.45 -3.71 12.50
C SER A 138 1.25 -3.18 13.68
N LYS A 139 0.91 -1.97 14.14
CA LYS A 139 1.52 -1.33 15.31
C LYS A 139 0.45 -0.64 16.15
N HIS A 140 0.51 -0.84 17.47
CA HIS A 140 -0.42 -0.24 18.43
C HIS A 140 0.36 0.72 19.35
N SER A 141 -0.05 1.98 19.42
CA SER A 141 0.60 2.98 20.27
C SER A 141 -0.31 4.20 20.48
N GLY A 142 -0.30 4.76 21.70
CA GLY A 142 -0.97 6.04 21.99
C GLY A 142 -2.47 6.04 21.69
N GLY A 143 -3.18 4.94 21.95
CA GLY A 143 -4.61 4.81 21.67
C GLY A 143 -4.96 4.70 20.18
N LYS A 144 -3.98 4.43 19.32
CA LYS A 144 -4.17 4.24 17.88
C LYS A 144 -3.57 2.90 17.44
N SER A 145 -4.18 2.35 16.40
CA SER A 145 -3.70 1.16 15.71
C SER A 145 -3.38 1.53 14.26
N CYS A 146 -2.16 1.25 13.83
CA CYS A 146 -1.72 1.39 12.45
C CYS A 146 -1.69 -0.01 11.82
N TYR A 147 -2.26 -0.13 10.63
CA TYR A 147 -2.20 -1.31 9.79
C TYR A 147 -1.65 -0.91 8.43
N SER A 148 -0.81 -1.75 7.85
CA SER A 148 -0.25 -1.47 6.53
C SER A 148 0.05 -2.74 5.76
N ARG A 149 -0.10 -2.66 4.44
CA ARG A 149 0.30 -3.71 3.51
C ARG A 149 0.72 -3.16 2.16
N VAL A 150 1.42 -3.99 1.40
CA VAL A 150 1.70 -3.77 -0.01
C VAL A 150 0.47 -4.17 -0.84
N LEU A 151 0.11 -3.33 -1.80
CA LEU A 151 -0.74 -3.70 -2.93
C LEU A 151 0.07 -3.62 -4.23
N TYR A 152 -0.39 -4.35 -5.24
CA TYR A 152 0.31 -4.55 -6.50
C TYR A 152 -0.50 -3.97 -7.65
N LEU A 153 0.08 -3.03 -8.39
CA LEU A 153 -0.45 -2.63 -9.69
C LEU A 153 -0.13 -3.74 -10.69
N ARG A 154 -1.15 -4.31 -11.30
CA ARG A 154 -1.03 -5.44 -12.21
C ARG A 154 -1.59 -5.11 -13.56
N ASN A 155 -0.94 -5.63 -14.60
CA ASN A 155 -1.53 -5.75 -15.91
C ASN A 155 -2.53 -6.92 -15.87
N ILE A 156 -3.83 -6.63 -15.88
CA ILE A 156 -4.88 -7.65 -15.72
C ILE A 156 -5.00 -8.58 -16.94
N ARG A 157 -4.36 -8.25 -18.07
CA ARG A 157 -4.28 -9.11 -19.25
C ARG A 157 -3.13 -10.11 -19.14
N THR A 158 -1.93 -9.64 -18.80
CA THR A 158 -0.71 -10.48 -18.75
C THR A 158 -0.42 -11.03 -17.35
N ASN A 159 -1.18 -10.59 -16.36
CA ASN A 159 -1.00 -10.88 -14.94
C ASN A 159 0.26 -10.31 -14.28
N GLN A 160 1.11 -9.61 -15.03
CA GLN A 160 2.40 -9.10 -14.56
C GLN A 160 2.23 -7.97 -13.53
N VAL A 161 3.07 -7.97 -12.50
CA VAL A 161 3.20 -6.84 -11.56
C VAL A 161 4.00 -5.74 -12.22
N VAL A 162 3.40 -4.56 -12.31
CA VAL A 162 3.99 -3.34 -12.87
C VAL A 162 4.59 -2.47 -11.76
N ARG A 163 3.92 -2.42 -10.59
CA ARG A 163 4.36 -1.59 -9.46
C ARG A 163 3.87 -2.18 -8.13
N GLN A 164 4.58 -1.85 -7.07
CA GLN A 164 4.18 -2.10 -5.68
C GLN A 164 3.97 -0.78 -4.95
N GLN A 165 3.05 -0.75 -3.98
CA GLN A 165 2.79 0.43 -3.17
C GLN A 165 2.31 0.01 -1.78
N ILE A 166 2.92 0.55 -0.73
CA ILE A 166 2.45 0.37 0.64
C ILE A 166 1.27 1.31 0.88
N PHE A 167 0.23 0.82 1.54
CA PHE A 167 -0.90 1.61 2.01
C PHE A 167 -1.03 1.50 3.51
N LYS A 168 -1.21 2.63 4.19
CA LYS A 168 -1.47 2.70 5.63
C LYS A 168 -2.95 2.92 5.90
N MET A 169 -3.41 2.38 7.02
CA MET A 169 -4.68 2.68 7.64
C MET A 169 -4.44 2.90 9.14
N VAL A 170 -4.90 4.05 9.66
CA VAL A 170 -4.81 4.38 11.08
C VAL A 170 -6.20 4.41 11.67
N VAL A 171 -6.37 3.74 12.80
CA VAL A 171 -7.64 3.56 13.50
C VAL A 171 -7.49 4.06 14.94
N GLY A 172 -8.51 4.72 15.47
CA GLY A 172 -8.58 5.08 16.89
C GLY A 172 -8.97 3.89 17.78
N SER A 173 -8.89 4.08 19.10
CA SER A 173 -9.30 3.08 20.10
C SER A 173 -10.77 2.68 20.03
N ASN A 174 -11.62 3.53 19.45
CA ASN A 174 -13.05 3.27 19.21
C ASN A 174 -13.34 2.56 17.88
N ASN A 175 -12.32 1.98 17.23
CA ASN A 175 -12.39 1.36 15.91
C ASN A 175 -12.86 2.27 14.76
N ASN A 176 -12.91 3.58 14.97
CA ASN A 176 -13.13 4.51 13.86
C ASN A 176 -11.84 4.68 13.07
N ILE A 177 -11.95 4.57 11.75
CA ILE A 177 -10.85 4.85 10.83
C ILE A 177 -10.56 6.36 10.88
N ILE A 178 -9.33 6.69 11.29
CA ILE A 178 -8.84 8.07 11.33
C ILE A 178 -8.41 8.49 9.92
N THR A 179 -7.63 7.67 9.23
CA THR A 179 -7.16 7.96 7.87
C THR A 179 -6.71 6.68 7.17
N SER A 180 -6.64 6.73 5.84
CA SER A 180 -5.92 5.77 5.01
C SER A 180 -5.27 6.48 3.83
N TYR A 181 -4.07 6.04 3.44
CA TYR A 181 -3.28 6.71 2.40
C TYR A 181 -2.12 5.83 1.87
N PRO A 182 -1.67 6.03 0.62
CA PRO A 182 -0.41 5.46 0.13
C PRO A 182 0.80 5.99 0.91
N SER A 183 1.76 5.12 1.25
CA SER A 183 2.97 5.48 2.00
C SER A 183 4.23 4.81 1.43
N GLY A 184 5.40 5.38 1.68
CA GLY A 184 6.69 4.76 1.31
C GLY A 184 7.21 3.75 2.34
N SER A 185 6.55 3.59 3.48
CA SER A 185 6.96 2.69 4.55
C SER A 185 5.77 2.07 5.25
N HIS A 186 5.98 0.93 5.91
CA HIS A 186 4.99 0.29 6.77
C HIS A 186 4.79 1.06 8.08
N CYS A 187 3.76 0.65 8.84
CA CYS A 187 3.73 0.87 10.28
C CYS A 187 4.96 0.18 10.93
#